data_AF-A0AAD7YEH0-F1
#
_entry.id   AF-A0AAD7YEH0-F1
#
_cell.length_a   1.000
_cell.length_b   1.000
_cell.length_c   1.000
_cell.angle_alpha   90.00
_cell.angle_beta   90.00
_cell.angle_gamma   90.00
#
_symmetry.space_group_name_H-M   'P 1'
#
loop_
_entity.id
_entity.type
_entity.pdbx_description
1 polymer ?
#
loop_
_entity_poly.entity_id
_entity_poly.type
_entity_poly.pdbx_seq_one_letter_code
_entity_poly.pdbx_strand_id
1 'polypeptide(L)'
;MTPPSVLVNTYFSGNDKPYIDPISKIFILSQLAFGSIRLPLLGDVHIGLIILAAIYSLLLSCAYGYVVYENIDAYPLNIVICIFCIQCMFFMTFNVISIRRMQRYYNELNVFDKEVGCRPRIGTASIRNLMSTIVMMLYIVIIFALPHIFVSLENLYLGMVPYPIMHILEVHFCGHLLSLLLPRLRLINYYMELSLSNSKITKNLNIEQFGYSKADSNKTLCKMEKVMNLYHNMIKSYNYLIESVKWQLLVTIVSAFLNILSCCYRVSLTIIKEDVPLTFMITYVGLLAGIMLPLFSPCMLGDQVHNEVRRLRELLASRLYENQLDKSSRGMARALLAWTETRDLSFSLLRMLDIDISLPFKFVGLLVTYLIILLQFQKVINP
;
A
#
# COMPACT_ATOMS: atom_id res chain seq x y z
N MET A 1 -21.41 3.53 -16.14
CA MET A 1 -20.68 4.11 -15.00
C MET A 1 -21.02 3.29 -13.78
N THR A 2 -20.06 2.55 -13.21
CA THR A 2 -20.29 1.76 -12.00
C THR A 2 -20.40 2.69 -10.79
N PRO A 3 -21.50 2.62 -10.03
CA PRO A 3 -21.72 3.50 -8.88
C PRO A 3 -20.76 3.20 -7.72
N PRO A 4 -20.27 4.20 -6.97
CA PRO A 4 -19.46 3.99 -5.78
C PRO A 4 -20.34 3.47 -4.63
N SER A 5 -20.05 2.27 -4.12
CA SER A 5 -20.74 1.67 -2.98
C SER A 5 -20.12 2.12 -1.65
N VAL A 6 -20.72 3.10 -0.96
CA VAL A 6 -20.30 3.56 0.38
C VAL A 6 -21.47 3.43 1.35
N LEU A 7 -21.87 2.20 1.64
CA LEU A 7 -22.93 1.97 2.64
C LEU A 7 -22.36 2.15 4.07
N VAL A 8 -23.05 2.88 4.93
CA VAL A 8 -22.55 3.28 6.27
C VAL A 8 -22.59 2.13 7.27
N ASN A 9 -21.54 1.98 8.08
CA ASN A 9 -21.55 1.17 9.29
C ASN A 9 -21.12 2.05 10.47
N THR A 10 -22.06 2.28 11.40
CA THR A 10 -21.89 2.82 12.77
C THR A 10 -21.77 4.33 12.97
N TYR A 11 -22.57 4.86 13.90
CA TYR A 11 -22.52 6.22 14.45
C TYR A 11 -21.45 6.32 15.56
N PHE A 12 -20.80 7.49 15.68
CA PHE A 12 -19.74 7.77 16.67
C PHE A 12 -20.30 8.23 18.04
N SER A 13 -19.64 7.82 19.13
CA SER A 13 -19.74 8.44 20.45
C SER A 13 -18.56 9.40 20.69
N GLY A 14 -18.73 10.41 21.55
CA GLY A 14 -17.79 11.53 21.70
C GLY A 14 -16.38 11.19 22.21
N ASN A 15 -16.19 10.02 22.83
CA ASN A 15 -14.97 9.58 23.52
C ASN A 15 -14.25 8.40 22.85
N ASP A 16 -14.54 8.11 21.59
CA ASP A 16 -14.09 6.88 20.95
C ASP A 16 -12.58 6.90 20.65
N LYS A 17 -11.89 5.82 21.06
CA LYS A 17 -10.52 5.47 20.66
C LYS A 17 -10.40 5.46 19.13
N PRO A 18 -9.18 5.63 18.56
CA PRO A 18 -8.97 5.48 17.12
C PRO A 18 -9.57 4.16 16.63
N TYR A 19 -10.59 4.26 15.79
CA TYR A 19 -11.13 3.11 15.10
C TYR A 19 -10.14 2.68 14.03
N ILE A 20 -9.77 1.40 14.08
CA ILE A 20 -8.98 0.72 13.05
C ILE A 20 -9.92 -0.26 12.36
N ASP A 21 -9.97 -0.18 11.03
CA ASP A 21 -10.84 -1.02 10.24
C ASP A 21 -10.44 -2.52 10.33
N PRO A 22 -11.40 -3.45 10.14
CA PRO A 22 -11.14 -4.88 10.28
C PRO A 22 -10.01 -5.40 9.38
N ILE A 23 -9.84 -4.87 8.17
CA ILE A 23 -8.77 -5.30 7.26
C ILE A 23 -7.40 -4.86 7.78
N SER A 24 -7.28 -3.62 8.26
CA SER A 24 -6.06 -3.17 8.95
C SER A 24 -5.72 -4.05 10.14
N LYS A 25 -6.72 -4.48 10.94
CA LYS A 25 -6.48 -5.42 12.06
C LYS A 25 -5.96 -6.77 11.58
N ILE A 26 -6.51 -7.32 10.51
CA ILE A 26 -6.02 -8.57 9.89
C ILE A 26 -4.56 -8.41 9.49
N PHE A 27 -4.19 -7.35 8.78
CA PHE A 27 -2.79 -7.11 8.40
C PHE A 27 -1.88 -6.97 9.63
N ILE A 28 -2.28 -6.18 10.65
CA ILE A 28 -1.49 -5.99 11.87
C ILE A 28 -1.24 -7.33 12.59
N LEU A 29 -2.28 -8.16 12.72
CA LEU A 29 -2.17 -9.47 13.36
C LEU A 29 -1.35 -10.46 12.53
N SER A 30 -1.57 -10.52 11.21
CA SER A 30 -0.77 -11.35 10.31
C SER A 30 0.70 -10.96 10.36
N GLN A 31 1.00 -9.67 10.34
CA GLN A 31 2.37 -9.18 10.43
C GLN A 31 3.03 -9.45 11.78
N LEU A 32 2.28 -9.41 12.87
CA LEU A 32 2.78 -9.81 14.19
C LEU A 32 3.23 -11.27 14.20
N ALA A 33 2.50 -12.17 13.53
CA ALA A 33 2.86 -13.58 13.42
C ALA A 33 4.19 -13.82 12.69
N PHE A 34 4.66 -12.84 11.92
CA PHE A 34 5.96 -12.86 11.24
C PHE A 34 6.97 -11.86 11.86
N GLY A 35 6.71 -11.37 13.07
CA GLY A 35 7.64 -10.52 13.81
C GLY A 35 7.60 -9.03 13.48
N SER A 36 6.64 -8.53 12.71
CA SER A 36 6.47 -7.08 12.52
C SER A 36 5.65 -6.45 13.66
N ILE A 37 6.26 -5.54 14.43
CA ILE A 37 5.63 -4.92 15.60
C ILE A 37 4.74 -3.75 15.18
N ARG A 38 3.44 -4.01 15.00
CA ARG A 38 2.41 -2.96 14.81
C ARG A 38 1.28 -3.01 15.83
N LEU A 39 1.38 -3.94 16.78
CA LEU A 39 0.42 -4.19 17.84
C LEU A 39 0.02 -2.93 18.66
N PRO A 40 0.91 -1.97 18.96
CA PRO A 40 0.51 -0.74 19.66
C PRO A 40 -0.48 0.16 18.89
N LEU A 41 -0.74 -0.11 17.60
CA LEU A 41 -1.80 0.56 16.87
C LEU A 41 -3.19 0.18 17.40
N LEU A 42 -3.39 -1.04 17.89
CA LEU A 42 -4.71 -1.53 18.33
C LEU A 42 -5.24 -0.86 19.61
N GLY A 43 -4.46 0.03 20.24
CA GLY A 43 -4.89 0.93 21.33
C GLY A 43 -5.09 0.25 22.69
N ASP A 44 -5.62 -0.97 22.71
CA ASP A 44 -6.07 -1.68 23.92
C ASP A 44 -5.09 -2.73 24.41
N VAL A 45 -3.84 -2.61 23.98
CA VAL A 45 -2.83 -3.62 24.24
C VAL A 45 -2.01 -3.23 25.46
N HIS A 46 -1.97 -4.13 26.45
CA HIS A 46 -1.09 -3.99 27.61
C HIS A 46 0.37 -3.84 27.19
N ILE A 47 1.10 -2.93 27.87
CA ILE A 47 2.53 -2.69 27.65
C ILE A 47 3.33 -4.00 27.68
N GLY A 48 2.96 -4.94 28.56
CA GLY A 48 3.58 -6.27 28.61
C GLY A 48 3.46 -7.06 27.31
N LEU A 49 2.32 -7.01 26.61
CA LEU A 49 2.14 -7.70 25.32
C LEU A 49 2.98 -7.03 24.22
N ILE A 50 3.18 -5.71 24.28
CA ILE A 50 4.05 -4.98 23.35
C ILE A 50 5.51 -5.38 23.56
N ILE A 51 5.97 -5.47 24.81
CA ILE A 51 7.32 -5.93 25.14
C ILE A 51 7.51 -7.38 24.69
N LEU A 52 6.54 -8.25 24.96
CA LEU A 52 6.58 -9.65 24.53
C LEU A 52 6.64 -9.77 23.01
N ALA A 53 5.84 -9.00 22.28
CA ALA A 53 5.88 -8.94 20.82
C ALA A 53 7.25 -8.46 20.32
N ALA A 54 7.86 -7.48 20.97
CA ALA A 54 9.19 -6.99 20.61
C ALA A 54 10.28 -8.04 20.83
N ILE A 55 10.23 -8.77 21.94
CA ILE A 55 11.13 -9.89 22.23
C ILE A 55 10.93 -11.00 21.19
N TYR A 56 9.69 -11.35 20.88
CA TYR A 56 9.36 -12.34 19.86
C TYR A 56 9.93 -11.96 18.49
N SER A 57 9.71 -10.72 18.05
CA SER A 57 10.26 -10.18 16.81
C SER A 57 11.78 -10.26 16.75
N LEU A 58 12.45 -9.90 17.84
CA LEU A 58 13.92 -9.96 17.93
C LEU A 58 14.41 -11.42 17.85
N LEU A 59 13.84 -12.31 18.65
CA LEU A 59 14.20 -13.73 18.67
C LEU A 59 13.96 -14.39 17.31
N LEU A 60 12.83 -14.08 16.68
CA LEU A 60 12.50 -14.58 15.34
C LEU A 60 13.52 -14.08 14.30
N SER A 61 13.93 -12.82 14.37
CA SER A 61 14.98 -12.26 13.51
C SER A 61 16.34 -12.91 13.73
N CYS A 62 16.71 -13.18 14.98
CA CYS A 62 17.95 -13.87 15.33
C CYS A 62 17.93 -15.32 14.85
N ALA A 63 16.81 -16.04 15.04
CA ALA A 63 16.64 -17.41 14.56
C ALA A 63 16.75 -17.46 13.03
N TYR A 64 16.10 -16.53 12.34
CA TYR A 64 16.23 -16.36 10.90
C TYR A 64 17.68 -16.09 10.50
N GLY A 65 18.33 -15.08 11.08
CA GLY A 65 19.73 -14.76 10.78
C GLY A 65 20.70 -15.93 11.05
N TYR A 66 20.46 -16.71 12.11
CA TYR A 66 21.25 -17.90 12.41
C TYR A 66 21.06 -19.00 11.36
N VAL A 67 19.82 -19.30 10.97
CA VAL A 67 19.53 -20.27 9.90
C VAL A 67 20.17 -19.83 8.59
N VAL A 68 20.19 -18.52 8.29
CA VAL A 68 20.91 -18.01 7.11
C VAL A 68 22.41 -18.25 7.27
N TYR A 69 22.98 -17.84 8.41
CA TYR A 69 24.41 -17.92 8.70
C TYR A 69 24.96 -19.35 8.62
N GLU A 70 24.29 -20.30 9.27
CA GLU A 70 24.69 -21.71 9.28
C GLU A 70 24.72 -22.33 7.87
N ASN A 71 23.95 -21.74 6.95
CA ASN A 71 23.82 -22.20 5.58
C ASN A 71 24.53 -21.30 4.56
N ILE A 72 25.34 -20.32 5.00
CA ILE A 72 26.01 -19.36 4.11
C ILE A 72 26.94 -20.08 3.11
N ASP A 73 27.61 -21.16 3.46
CA ASP A 73 28.60 -21.73 2.53
C ASP A 73 27.98 -22.61 1.43
N ALA A 74 26.70 -22.96 1.54
CA ALA A 74 26.08 -23.96 0.69
C ALA A 74 25.26 -23.40 -0.49
N TYR A 75 24.87 -22.11 -0.50
CA TYR A 75 23.78 -21.68 -1.39
C TYR A 75 24.03 -20.47 -2.31
N PRO A 76 23.56 -20.55 -3.56
CA PRO A 76 23.49 -19.39 -4.45
C PRO A 76 22.53 -18.30 -3.92
N LEU A 77 21.52 -18.61 -3.11
CA LEU A 77 20.52 -17.62 -2.70
C LEU A 77 20.95 -16.66 -1.58
N ASN A 78 22.16 -16.77 -1.01
CA ASN A 78 22.59 -16.02 0.18
C ASN A 78 22.39 -14.51 0.09
N ILE A 79 22.75 -13.91 -1.05
CA ILE A 79 22.61 -12.47 -1.27
C ILE A 79 21.13 -12.07 -1.15
N VAL A 80 20.23 -12.87 -1.74
CA VAL A 80 18.78 -12.63 -1.68
C VAL A 80 18.28 -12.73 -0.24
N ILE A 81 18.74 -13.74 0.52
CA ILE A 81 18.33 -13.89 1.92
C ILE A 81 18.85 -12.73 2.78
N CYS A 82 20.11 -12.32 2.58
CA CYS A 82 20.69 -11.20 3.29
C CYS A 82 19.92 -9.90 3.03
N ILE A 83 19.56 -9.64 1.77
CA ILE A 83 18.75 -8.48 1.38
C ILE A 83 17.40 -8.51 2.09
N PHE A 84 16.71 -9.66 2.11
CA PHE A 84 15.45 -9.80 2.84
C PHE A 84 15.60 -9.65 4.35
N CYS A 85 16.66 -10.19 4.95
CA CYS A 85 16.95 -10.02 6.37
C CYS A 85 17.12 -8.53 6.72
N ILE A 86 17.93 -7.81 5.94
CA ILE A 86 18.13 -6.37 6.10
C ILE A 86 16.80 -5.62 5.96
N GLN A 87 15.98 -5.98 4.97
CA GLN A 87 14.65 -5.41 4.77
C GLN A 87 13.73 -5.66 5.98
N CYS A 88 13.68 -6.89 6.51
CA CYS A 88 12.87 -7.24 7.68
C CYS A 88 13.33 -6.49 8.94
N MET A 89 14.63 -6.42 9.19
CA MET A 89 15.21 -5.66 10.31
C MET A 89 14.88 -4.16 10.20
N PHE A 90 14.96 -3.62 8.98
CA PHE A 90 14.53 -2.25 8.71
C PHE A 90 13.04 -2.06 9.01
N PHE A 91 12.15 -2.96 8.59
CA PHE A 91 10.73 -2.84 8.89
C PHE A 91 10.43 -2.90 10.38
N MET A 92 11.07 -3.81 11.12
CA MET A 92 10.86 -3.91 12.55
C MET A 92 11.24 -2.63 13.28
N THR A 93 12.44 -2.10 13.00
CA THR A 93 12.92 -0.86 13.62
C THR A 93 12.08 0.35 13.18
N PHE A 94 11.80 0.48 11.89
CA PHE A 94 11.06 1.60 11.34
C PHE A 94 9.58 1.60 11.75
N ASN A 95 8.96 0.43 11.96
CA ASN A 95 7.60 0.32 12.49
C ASN A 95 7.47 0.88 13.90
N VAL A 96 8.46 0.62 14.76
CA VAL A 96 8.49 1.18 16.12
C VAL A 96 8.61 2.71 16.07
N ILE A 97 9.45 3.24 15.19
CA ILE A 97 9.63 4.69 15.03
C ILE A 97 8.36 5.36 14.44
N SER A 98 7.72 4.71 13.47
CA SER A 98 6.58 5.27 12.74
C SER A 98 5.23 5.09 13.45
N ILE A 99 5.18 4.36 14.56
CA ILE A 99 3.92 3.99 15.22
C ILE A 99 3.09 5.19 15.63
N ARG A 100 3.72 6.23 16.19
CA ARG A 100 3.04 7.47 16.58
C ARG A 100 2.46 8.22 15.38
N ARG A 101 3.12 8.16 14.23
CA ARG A 101 2.64 8.77 12.99
C ARG A 101 1.44 8.00 12.43
N MET A 102 1.50 6.67 12.45
CA MET A 102 0.37 5.82 12.07
C MET A 102 -0.84 6.00 13.00
N GLN A 103 -0.63 6.18 14.32
CA GLN A 103 -1.72 6.52 15.24
C GLN A 103 -2.35 7.87 14.89
N ARG A 104 -1.54 8.89 14.59
CA ARG A 104 -2.04 10.19 14.11
C ARG A 104 -2.81 10.06 12.81
N TYR A 105 -2.32 9.25 11.86
CA TYR A 105 -3.02 8.94 10.62
C TYR A 105 -4.45 8.42 10.88
N TYR A 106 -4.59 7.35 11.69
CA TYR A 106 -5.92 6.83 12.03
C TYR A 106 -6.76 7.85 12.81
N ASN A 107 -6.17 8.65 13.70
CA ASN A 107 -6.89 9.70 14.42
C ASN A 107 -7.48 10.75 13.46
N GLU A 108 -6.70 11.25 12.50
CA GLU A 108 -7.19 12.24 11.53
C GLU A 108 -8.27 11.66 10.61
N LEU A 109 -8.16 10.38 10.21
CA LEU A 109 -9.22 9.69 9.49
C LEU A 109 -10.52 9.59 10.31
N ASN A 110 -10.41 9.36 11.62
CA ASN A 110 -11.56 9.30 12.51
C ASN A 110 -12.17 10.69 12.75
N VAL A 111 -11.34 11.74 12.82
CA VAL A 111 -11.82 13.14 12.85
C VAL A 111 -12.61 13.44 11.59
N PHE A 112 -12.09 13.09 10.41
CA PHE A 112 -12.80 13.23 9.14
C PHE A 112 -14.15 12.50 9.17
N ASP A 113 -14.17 11.22 9.55
CA ASP A 113 -15.41 10.42 9.59
C ASP A 113 -16.42 11.00 10.61
N LYS A 114 -15.94 11.56 11.73
CA LYS A 114 -16.77 12.21 12.75
C LYS A 114 -17.36 13.53 12.25
N GLU A 115 -16.58 14.33 11.51
CA GLU A 115 -17.05 15.59 10.92
C GLU A 115 -18.11 15.37 9.84
N VAL A 116 -17.94 14.33 9.03
CA VAL A 116 -18.93 13.90 8.04
C VAL A 116 -20.14 13.25 8.73
N GLY A 117 -19.95 12.65 9.89
CA GLY A 117 -20.97 11.89 10.61
C GLY A 117 -21.21 10.49 10.04
N CYS A 118 -20.34 10.03 9.13
CA CYS A 118 -20.45 8.70 8.54
C CYS A 118 -19.07 8.05 8.37
N ARG A 119 -19.02 6.72 8.54
CA ARG A 119 -17.83 5.92 8.24
C ARG A 119 -18.00 5.26 6.88
N PRO A 120 -17.04 5.43 5.95
CA PRO A 120 -17.11 4.74 4.67
C PRO A 120 -16.99 3.23 4.88
N ARG A 121 -17.80 2.45 4.14
CA ARG A 121 -17.63 0.99 4.10
C ARG A 121 -16.26 0.65 3.55
N ILE A 122 -15.80 -0.56 3.90
CA ILE A 122 -14.58 -1.13 3.33
C ILE A 122 -14.70 -1.08 1.80
N GLY A 123 -13.79 -0.35 1.17
CA GLY A 123 -13.79 -0.15 -0.26
C GLY A 123 -13.49 -1.45 -1.01
N THR A 124 -14.02 -1.57 -2.23
CA THR A 124 -13.70 -2.68 -3.13
C THR A 124 -12.19 -2.79 -3.39
N ALA A 125 -11.48 -1.66 -3.39
CA ALA A 125 -10.02 -1.59 -3.48
C ALA A 125 -9.33 -2.31 -2.31
N SER A 126 -9.78 -2.08 -1.07
CA SER A 126 -9.25 -2.73 0.14
C SER A 126 -9.49 -4.24 0.13
N ILE A 127 -10.70 -4.67 -0.28
CA ILE A 127 -11.06 -6.09 -0.39
C ILE A 127 -10.19 -6.76 -1.47
N ARG A 128 -10.08 -6.14 -2.65
CA ARG A 128 -9.24 -6.65 -3.73
C ARG A 128 -7.79 -6.78 -3.30
N ASN A 129 -7.29 -5.81 -2.53
CA ASN A 129 -5.93 -5.84 -2.00
C ASN A 129 -5.73 -6.98 -0.97
N LEU A 130 -6.70 -7.22 -0.08
CA LEU A 130 -6.67 -8.36 0.84
C LEU A 130 -6.72 -9.70 0.08
N MET A 131 -7.60 -9.84 -0.90
CA MET A 131 -7.68 -11.04 -1.74
C MET A 131 -6.39 -11.29 -2.52
N SER A 132 -5.80 -10.23 -3.09
CA SER A 132 -4.48 -10.29 -3.73
C SER A 132 -3.41 -10.79 -2.74
N THR A 133 -3.41 -10.28 -1.51
CA THR A 133 -2.48 -10.73 -0.46
C THR A 133 -2.63 -12.23 -0.19
N ILE A 134 -3.87 -12.72 -0.01
CA ILE A 134 -4.14 -14.14 0.27
C ILE A 134 -3.68 -15.01 -0.90
N VAL A 135 -4.02 -14.65 -2.14
CA VAL A 135 -3.61 -15.38 -3.35
C VAL A 135 -2.10 -15.42 -3.47
N MET A 136 -1.41 -14.29 -3.24
CA MET A 136 0.04 -14.22 -3.31
C MET A 136 0.73 -15.01 -2.19
N MET A 137 0.17 -15.03 -0.98
CA MET A 137 0.68 -15.87 0.11
C MET A 137 0.52 -17.36 -0.22
N LEU A 138 -0.64 -17.78 -0.71
CA LEU A 138 -0.86 -19.17 -1.16
C LEU A 138 0.07 -19.55 -2.30
N TYR A 139 0.28 -18.64 -3.26
CA TYR A 139 1.21 -18.81 -4.36
C TYR A 139 2.64 -19.07 -3.88
N ILE A 140 3.15 -18.27 -2.93
CA ILE A 140 4.46 -18.50 -2.33
C ILE A 140 4.52 -19.87 -1.64
N VAL A 141 3.52 -20.20 -0.82
CA VAL A 141 3.50 -21.50 -0.13
C VAL A 141 3.54 -22.65 -1.13
N ILE A 142 2.76 -22.57 -2.22
CA ILE A 142 2.76 -23.59 -3.28
C ILE A 142 4.12 -23.68 -3.96
N ILE A 143 4.74 -22.55 -4.33
CA ILE A 143 6.06 -22.53 -4.98
C ILE A 143 7.13 -23.21 -4.14
N PHE A 144 7.09 -23.04 -2.83
CA PHE A 144 8.08 -23.62 -1.93
C PHE A 144 7.72 -25.05 -1.50
N ALA A 145 6.45 -25.44 -1.51
CA ALA A 145 6.01 -26.81 -1.22
C ALA A 145 6.17 -27.77 -2.41
N LEU A 146 6.00 -27.28 -3.65
CA LEU A 146 6.02 -28.11 -4.86
C LEU A 146 7.37 -28.81 -5.08
N PRO A 147 8.54 -28.15 -4.91
CA PRO A 147 9.84 -28.81 -4.98
C PRO A 147 9.98 -29.96 -3.97
N HIS A 148 9.42 -29.82 -2.78
CA HIS A 148 9.48 -30.83 -1.71
C HIS A 148 8.67 -32.09 -2.06
N ILE A 149 7.61 -31.96 -2.85
CA ILE A 149 6.77 -33.09 -3.29
C ILE A 149 7.44 -33.86 -4.44
N PHE A 150 8.15 -33.17 -5.33
CA PHE A 150 8.64 -33.77 -6.58
C PHE A 150 10.14 -34.15 -6.56
N VAL A 151 10.97 -33.61 -5.66
CA VAL A 151 12.43 -33.87 -5.62
C VAL A 151 12.97 -33.82 -4.17
N SER A 152 14.04 -34.56 -3.87
CA SER A 152 14.83 -34.49 -2.62
C SER A 152 15.65 -33.19 -2.48
N LEU A 153 15.10 -32.06 -2.94
CA LEU A 153 15.69 -30.75 -2.73
C LEU A 153 15.48 -30.41 -1.25
N GLU A 154 16.60 -30.33 -0.54
CA GLU A 154 16.76 -30.18 0.91
C GLU A 154 15.72 -29.26 1.58
N ASN A 155 15.44 -29.57 2.85
CA ASN A 155 14.57 -28.87 3.81
C ASN A 155 14.75 -27.33 3.89
N LEU A 156 15.77 -26.77 3.25
CA LEU A 156 16.20 -25.38 3.39
C LEU A 156 15.34 -24.35 2.64
N TYR A 157 14.69 -24.73 1.54
CA TYR A 157 13.80 -23.83 0.79
C TYR A 157 12.59 -23.41 1.63
N LEU A 158 12.13 -24.26 2.55
CA LEU A 158 10.99 -23.94 3.42
C LEU A 158 11.32 -22.80 4.39
N GLY A 159 12.57 -22.71 4.85
CA GLY A 159 13.06 -21.64 5.73
C GLY A 159 13.03 -20.25 5.07
N MET A 160 12.95 -20.18 3.75
CA MET A 160 12.87 -18.94 2.98
C MET A 160 11.44 -18.39 2.87
N VAL A 161 10.42 -19.23 3.02
CA VAL A 161 8.99 -18.87 2.86
C VAL A 161 8.56 -17.64 3.67
N PRO A 162 9.02 -17.43 4.93
CA PRO A 162 8.60 -16.29 5.73
C PRO A 162 8.98 -14.94 5.13
N TYR A 163 10.11 -14.83 4.41
CA TYR A 163 10.58 -13.52 3.92
C TYR A 163 9.73 -12.96 2.76
N PRO A 164 9.42 -13.72 1.68
CA PRO A 164 8.50 -13.26 0.66
C PRO A 164 7.10 -13.00 1.22
N ILE A 165 6.62 -13.79 2.19
CA ILE A 165 5.33 -13.53 2.84
C ILE A 165 5.34 -12.19 3.57
N MET A 166 6.39 -11.91 4.35
CA MET A 166 6.57 -10.61 5.02
C MET A 166 6.60 -9.45 4.04
N HIS A 167 7.33 -9.62 2.94
CA HIS A 167 7.37 -8.66 1.84
C HIS A 167 5.96 -8.40 1.27
N ILE A 168 5.22 -9.45 0.92
CA ILE A 168 3.86 -9.37 0.38
C ILE A 168 2.93 -8.64 1.36
N LEU A 169 2.96 -9.04 2.63
CA LEU A 169 2.13 -8.44 3.68
C LEU A 169 2.42 -6.95 3.83
N GLU A 170 3.70 -6.56 3.82
CA GLU A 170 4.09 -5.17 3.98
C GLU A 170 3.65 -4.29 2.80
N VAL A 171 3.90 -4.75 1.58
CA VAL A 171 3.53 -4.01 0.38
C VAL A 171 2.01 -3.84 0.28
N HIS A 172 1.26 -4.92 0.53
CA HIS A 172 -0.19 -4.85 0.49
C HIS A 172 -0.74 -4.05 1.68
N PHE A 173 -0.12 -4.08 2.87
CA PHE A 173 -0.54 -3.19 3.95
C PHE A 173 -0.38 -1.71 3.56
N CYS A 174 0.74 -1.33 2.95
CA CYS A 174 0.94 0.03 2.43
C CYS A 174 -0.15 0.40 1.40
N GLY A 175 -0.45 -0.50 0.48
CA GLY A 175 -1.56 -0.35 -0.46
C GLY A 175 -2.91 -0.18 0.25
N HIS A 176 -3.19 -1.00 1.28
CA HIS A 176 -4.43 -0.92 2.05
C HIS A 176 -4.58 0.45 2.72
N LEU A 177 -3.51 0.98 3.34
CA LEU A 177 -3.56 2.31 3.94
C LEU A 177 -3.92 3.39 2.91
N LEU A 178 -3.33 3.36 1.72
CA LEU A 178 -3.72 4.26 0.62
C LEU A 178 -5.17 4.04 0.18
N SER A 179 -5.66 2.81 0.18
CA SER A 179 -7.05 2.50 -0.20
C SER A 179 -8.09 3.11 0.76
N LEU A 180 -7.72 3.34 2.03
CA LEU A 180 -8.60 4.01 2.99
C LEU A 180 -8.84 5.48 2.63
N LEU A 181 -7.93 6.11 1.88
CA LEU A 181 -8.06 7.49 1.45
C LEU A 181 -9.08 7.67 0.32
N LEU A 182 -9.25 6.65 -0.53
CA LEU A 182 -10.07 6.74 -1.74
C LEU A 182 -11.55 7.03 -1.48
N PRO A 183 -12.28 6.32 -0.59
CA PRO A 183 -13.69 6.63 -0.33
C PRO A 183 -13.90 8.05 0.20
N ARG A 184 -12.93 8.58 0.97
CA ARG A 184 -12.99 9.91 1.57
C ARG A 184 -12.76 11.01 0.56
N LEU A 185 -11.79 10.83 -0.35
CA LEU A 185 -11.60 11.74 -1.48
C LEU A 185 -12.80 11.75 -2.43
N ARG A 186 -13.40 10.59 -2.72
CA ARG A 186 -14.63 10.50 -3.50
C ARG A 186 -15.79 11.23 -2.85
N LEU A 187 -15.88 11.18 -1.52
CA LEU A 187 -16.89 11.90 -0.77
C LEU A 187 -16.66 13.43 -0.82
N ILE A 188 -15.41 13.89 -0.73
CA ILE A 188 -15.05 15.30 -0.94
C ILE A 188 -15.46 15.74 -2.35
N ASN A 189 -15.13 14.95 -3.39
CA ASN A 189 -15.55 15.20 -4.76
C ASN A 189 -17.07 15.30 -4.89
N TYR A 190 -17.80 14.42 -4.22
CA TYR A 190 -19.27 14.45 -4.20
C TYR A 190 -19.83 15.71 -3.55
N TYR A 191 -19.36 16.06 -2.34
CA TYR A 191 -19.81 17.29 -1.67
C TYR A 191 -19.40 18.55 -2.44
N MET A 192 -18.27 18.50 -3.14
CA MET A 192 -17.84 19.57 -4.02
C MET A 192 -18.84 19.74 -5.17
N GLU A 193 -19.16 18.67 -5.91
CA GLU A 193 -20.15 18.72 -7.00
C GLU A 193 -21.50 19.29 -6.52
N LEU A 194 -21.96 18.87 -5.33
CA LEU A 194 -23.19 19.36 -4.70
C LEU A 194 -23.12 20.84 -4.32
N SER A 195 -21.99 21.28 -3.75
CA SER A 195 -21.76 22.68 -3.36
C SER A 195 -21.71 23.62 -4.56
N LEU A 196 -21.26 23.11 -5.71
CA LEU A 196 -21.11 23.87 -6.95
C LEU A 196 -22.38 23.84 -7.82
N SER A 197 -23.25 22.83 -7.66
CA SER A 197 -24.54 22.77 -8.36
C SER A 197 -25.57 23.70 -7.70
N ASN A 198 -25.49 24.99 -8.00
CA ASN A 198 -26.61 25.90 -7.73
C ASN A 198 -27.80 25.47 -8.61
N SER A 199 -28.87 24.97 -7.97
CA SER A 199 -30.19 24.64 -8.54
C SER A 199 -30.39 23.28 -9.23
N LYS A 200 -31.38 22.54 -8.73
CA LYS A 200 -32.29 21.65 -9.49
C LYS A 200 -31.73 20.56 -10.42
N ILE A 201 -30.48 20.11 -10.29
CA ILE A 201 -30.07 18.86 -10.93
C ILE A 201 -30.50 17.68 -10.06
N THR A 202 -31.78 17.33 -10.19
CA THR A 202 -32.30 15.97 -10.01
C THR A 202 -31.67 15.08 -11.08
N LYS A 203 -30.40 14.70 -10.90
CA LYS A 203 -29.99 13.37 -11.33
C LYS A 203 -30.15 12.48 -10.12
N ASN A 204 -30.85 11.35 -10.31
CA ASN A 204 -30.91 10.22 -9.39
C ASN A 204 -29.47 9.76 -9.06
N LEU A 205 -28.81 10.52 -8.19
CA LEU A 205 -27.58 10.16 -7.52
C LEU A 205 -28.07 9.46 -6.26
N ASN A 206 -27.92 8.13 -6.24
CA ASN A 206 -28.34 7.28 -5.13
C ASN A 206 -27.70 7.76 -3.82
N ILE A 207 -28.36 8.66 -3.11
CA ILE A 207 -27.98 9.08 -1.76
C ILE A 207 -27.98 7.86 -0.82
N GLU A 208 -28.80 6.84 -1.13
CA GLU A 208 -28.80 5.54 -0.46
C GLU A 208 -27.45 4.80 -0.55
N GLN A 209 -26.60 5.11 -1.54
CA GLN A 209 -25.25 4.53 -1.67
C GLN A 209 -24.19 5.19 -0.80
N PHE A 210 -24.49 6.31 -0.12
CA PHE A 210 -23.60 6.98 0.84
C PHE A 210 -24.05 6.83 2.30
N GLY A 211 -25.13 6.07 2.52
CA GLY A 211 -25.81 5.89 3.79
C GLY A 211 -26.47 7.16 4.34
N TYR A 212 -27.59 6.94 4.99
CA TYR A 212 -28.47 7.99 5.51
C TYR A 212 -27.70 8.98 6.42
N SER A 213 -27.48 10.19 5.90
CA SER A 213 -27.09 11.36 6.66
C SER A 213 -28.33 12.22 6.90
N LYS A 214 -28.56 12.66 8.15
CA LYS A 214 -29.70 13.54 8.53
C LYS A 214 -29.79 14.70 7.55
N ALA A 215 -30.98 14.93 6.96
CA ALA A 215 -31.23 15.94 5.94
C ALA A 215 -30.74 17.36 6.29
N ASP A 216 -30.69 17.72 7.58
CA ASP A 216 -30.18 19.01 8.06
C ASP A 216 -28.64 19.13 8.05
N SER A 217 -27.91 18.02 8.18
CA SER A 217 -26.44 18.03 8.14
C SER A 217 -25.91 18.27 6.72
N ASN A 218 -26.61 17.75 5.70
CA ASN A 218 -26.21 17.88 4.28
C ASN A 218 -26.19 19.34 3.81
N LYS A 219 -27.15 20.17 4.23
CA LYS A 219 -27.16 21.61 3.89
C LYS A 219 -25.95 22.36 4.45
N THR A 220 -25.43 21.94 5.61
CA THR A 220 -24.25 22.57 6.21
C THR A 220 -22.94 21.99 5.66
N LEU A 221 -22.90 20.70 5.30
CA LEU A 221 -21.76 20.00 4.66
C LEU A 221 -21.50 20.46 3.22
N CYS A 222 -22.53 20.93 2.51
CA CYS A 222 -22.38 21.49 1.16
C CYS A 222 -21.82 22.93 1.15
N LYS A 223 -21.51 23.53 2.30
CA LYS A 223 -20.82 24.82 2.31
C LYS A 223 -19.36 24.61 1.91
N MET A 224 -18.88 25.41 0.97
CA MET A 224 -17.52 25.33 0.44
C MET A 224 -16.43 25.34 1.54
N GLU A 225 -16.66 26.11 2.61
CA GLU A 225 -15.81 26.16 3.79
C GLU A 225 -15.64 24.79 4.46
N LYS A 226 -16.73 24.02 4.61
CA LYS A 226 -16.66 22.68 5.19
C LYS A 226 -15.91 21.72 4.27
N VAL A 227 -16.14 21.79 2.96
CA VAL A 227 -15.42 20.95 1.98
C VAL A 227 -13.92 21.23 2.01
N MET A 228 -13.53 22.50 2.14
CA MET A 228 -12.13 22.90 2.32
C MET A 228 -11.52 22.35 3.62
N ASN A 229 -12.26 22.39 4.74
CA ASN A 229 -11.81 21.80 6.01
C ASN A 229 -11.65 20.27 5.92
N LEU A 230 -12.60 19.58 5.27
CA LEU A 230 -12.52 18.15 5.01
C LEU A 230 -11.28 17.79 4.17
N TYR A 231 -10.99 18.58 3.13
CA TYR A 231 -9.78 18.40 2.32
C TYR A 231 -8.49 18.71 3.11
N HIS A 232 -8.52 19.68 4.01
CA HIS A 232 -7.40 19.96 4.91
C HIS A 232 -7.07 18.77 5.83
N ASN A 233 -8.10 18.20 6.47
CA ASN A 233 -7.96 17.00 7.30
C ASN A 233 -7.45 15.81 6.49
N MET A 234 -7.88 15.71 5.24
CA MET A 234 -7.42 14.71 4.29
C MET A 234 -5.93 14.85 3.95
N ILE A 235 -5.47 16.06 3.64
CA ILE A 235 -4.04 16.36 3.43
C ILE A 235 -3.21 16.00 4.67
N LYS A 236 -3.71 16.37 5.86
CA LYS A 236 -3.01 16.10 7.12
C LYS A 236 -2.86 14.60 7.37
N SER A 237 -3.93 13.83 7.14
CA SER A 237 -3.91 12.37 7.17
C SER A 237 -2.88 11.82 6.17
N TYR A 238 -2.93 12.29 4.93
CA TYR A 238 -2.01 11.88 3.88
C TYR A 238 -0.54 12.15 4.24
N ASN A 239 -0.20 13.32 4.79
CA ASN A 239 1.17 13.64 5.18
C ASN A 239 1.69 12.67 6.24
N TYR A 240 0.88 12.34 7.26
CA TYR A 240 1.27 11.37 8.28
C TYR A 240 1.49 9.97 7.69
N LEU A 241 0.66 9.58 6.72
CA LEU A 241 0.82 8.31 6.00
C LEU A 241 2.08 8.28 5.14
N ILE A 242 2.34 9.34 4.38
CA ILE A 242 3.50 9.40 3.49
C ILE A 242 4.79 9.41 4.29
N GLU A 243 4.84 10.15 5.40
CA GLU A 243 5.99 10.14 6.30
C GLU A 243 6.24 8.78 6.96
N SER A 244 5.22 7.92 7.09
CA SER A 244 5.34 6.58 7.67
C SER A 244 5.53 5.47 6.62
N VAL A 245 5.16 5.69 5.35
CA VAL A 245 5.22 4.65 4.31
C VAL A 245 6.35 4.88 3.31
N LYS A 246 6.82 6.12 3.12
CA LYS A 246 7.87 6.49 2.16
C LYS A 246 9.14 5.68 2.26
N TRP A 247 9.69 5.57 3.46
CA TRP A 247 10.92 4.83 3.66
C TRP A 247 10.72 3.31 3.53
N GLN A 248 9.55 2.80 3.94
CA GLN A 248 9.20 1.39 3.77
C GLN A 248 9.10 1.01 2.30
N LEU A 249 8.38 1.80 1.49
CA LEU A 249 8.27 1.56 0.05
C LEU A 249 9.63 1.70 -0.65
N LEU A 250 10.44 2.69 -0.29
CA LEU A 250 11.79 2.85 -0.84
C LEU A 250 12.66 1.61 -0.59
N VAL A 251 12.75 1.18 0.66
CA VAL A 251 13.54 -0.02 1.02
C VAL A 251 12.96 -1.26 0.34
N THR A 252 11.64 -1.36 0.24
CA THR A 252 10.99 -2.45 -0.48
C THR A 252 11.37 -2.50 -1.95
N ILE A 253 11.34 -1.36 -2.63
CA ILE A 253 11.65 -1.25 -4.05
C ILE A 253 13.13 -1.53 -4.32
N VAL A 254 14.03 -0.99 -3.50
CA VAL A 254 15.48 -1.23 -3.62
C VAL A 254 15.80 -2.70 -3.34
N SER A 255 15.24 -3.27 -2.27
CA SER A 255 15.38 -4.70 -1.94
C SER A 255 14.87 -5.59 -3.06
N ALA A 256 13.65 -5.32 -3.54
CA ALA A 256 13.06 -6.03 -4.67
C ALA A 256 13.97 -5.96 -5.90
N PHE A 257 14.45 -4.76 -6.26
CA PHE A 257 15.35 -4.56 -7.39
C PHE A 257 16.59 -5.46 -7.32
N LEU A 258 17.29 -5.44 -6.18
CA LEU A 258 18.51 -6.22 -5.97
C LEU A 258 18.22 -7.73 -6.00
N ASN A 259 17.13 -8.17 -5.38
CA ASN A 259 16.72 -9.56 -5.39
C ASN A 259 16.39 -10.04 -6.80
N ILE A 260 15.63 -9.23 -7.55
CA ILE A 260 15.25 -9.52 -8.93
C ILE A 260 16.49 -9.58 -9.83
N LEU A 261 17.43 -8.64 -9.69
CA LEU A 261 18.67 -8.62 -10.46
C LEU A 261 19.51 -9.88 -10.18
N SER A 262 19.63 -10.25 -8.90
CA SER A 262 20.32 -11.47 -8.49
C SER A 262 19.62 -12.72 -9.03
N CYS A 263 18.29 -12.79 -8.98
CA CYS A 263 17.53 -13.91 -9.53
C CYS A 263 17.71 -14.00 -11.05
N CYS A 264 17.65 -12.88 -11.78
CA CYS A 264 17.85 -12.86 -13.23
C CYS A 264 19.24 -13.29 -13.64
N TYR A 265 20.28 -12.79 -12.98
CA TYR A 265 21.65 -13.25 -13.23
C TYR A 265 21.78 -14.76 -13.06
N ARG A 266 21.16 -15.32 -12.01
CA ARG A 266 21.18 -16.76 -11.74
C ARG A 266 20.38 -17.57 -12.73
N VAL A 267 19.19 -17.12 -13.09
CA VAL A 267 18.36 -17.74 -14.14
C VAL A 267 19.13 -17.76 -15.45
N SER A 268 19.78 -16.65 -15.84
CA SER A 268 20.66 -16.60 -17.00
C SER A 268 21.77 -17.64 -16.87
N LEU A 269 22.58 -17.60 -15.82
CA LEU A 269 23.69 -18.55 -15.62
C LEU A 269 23.25 -20.02 -15.60
N THR A 270 22.04 -20.29 -15.13
CA THR A 270 21.42 -21.62 -15.12
C THR A 270 21.06 -22.10 -16.53
N ILE A 271 20.44 -21.24 -17.34
CA ILE A 271 20.17 -21.53 -18.75
C ILE A 271 21.47 -21.80 -19.51
N ILE A 272 22.52 -21.06 -19.19
CA ILE A 272 23.84 -21.15 -19.85
C ILE A 272 24.54 -22.48 -19.60
N LYS A 273 24.44 -22.99 -18.37
CA LYS A 273 25.15 -24.20 -17.97
C LYS A 273 24.43 -25.51 -18.35
N GLU A 274 23.22 -25.44 -18.89
CA GLU A 274 22.36 -26.59 -19.29
C GLU A 274 22.13 -27.68 -18.21
N ASP A 275 22.62 -27.50 -16.99
CA ASP A 275 22.80 -28.57 -16.00
C ASP A 275 21.77 -28.60 -14.85
N VAL A 276 20.65 -27.87 -14.95
CA VAL A 276 19.79 -27.65 -13.78
C VAL A 276 18.33 -28.10 -14.01
N PRO A 277 17.73 -28.82 -13.05
CA PRO A 277 16.37 -29.32 -13.19
C PRO A 277 15.33 -28.20 -13.35
N LEU A 278 14.32 -28.46 -14.18
CA LEU A 278 13.18 -27.57 -14.47
C LEU A 278 12.50 -27.03 -13.20
N THR A 279 12.45 -27.84 -12.13
CA THR A 279 11.88 -27.45 -10.84
C THR A 279 12.57 -26.24 -10.22
N PHE A 280 13.90 -26.14 -10.35
CA PHE A 280 14.68 -25.00 -9.87
C PHE A 280 14.32 -23.73 -10.64
N MET A 281 14.22 -23.81 -11.97
CA MET A 281 13.82 -22.68 -12.81
C MET A 281 12.42 -22.17 -12.44
N ILE A 282 11.47 -23.07 -12.20
CA ILE A 282 10.12 -22.72 -11.73
C ILE A 282 10.18 -21.95 -10.41
N THR A 283 10.99 -22.40 -9.45
CA THR A 283 11.11 -21.72 -8.14
C THR A 283 11.70 -20.32 -8.27
N TYR A 284 12.74 -20.11 -9.10
CA TYR A 284 13.36 -18.78 -9.27
C TYR A 284 12.44 -17.80 -10.01
N VAL A 285 11.83 -18.24 -11.12
CA VAL A 285 10.87 -17.41 -11.85
C VAL A 285 9.65 -17.12 -10.98
N GLY A 286 9.19 -18.12 -10.22
CA GLY A 286 8.10 -17.98 -9.27
C GLY A 286 8.40 -16.99 -8.15
N LEU A 287 9.60 -17.05 -7.56
CA LEU A 287 10.06 -16.09 -6.56
C LEU A 287 10.11 -14.66 -7.13
N LEU A 288 10.56 -14.52 -8.37
CA LEU A 288 10.65 -13.22 -9.06
C LEU A 288 9.26 -12.60 -9.23
N ALA A 289 8.28 -13.38 -9.70
CA ALA A 289 6.88 -12.95 -9.78
C ALA A 289 6.30 -12.65 -8.39
N GLY A 290 6.64 -13.46 -7.39
CA GLY A 290 6.25 -13.28 -5.99
C GLY A 290 6.70 -11.95 -5.37
N ILE A 291 7.86 -11.44 -5.79
CA ILE A 291 8.42 -10.15 -5.34
C ILE A 291 7.88 -8.98 -6.17
N MET A 292 7.70 -9.16 -7.48
CA MET A 292 7.31 -8.09 -8.40
C MET A 292 5.82 -7.74 -8.34
N LEU A 293 4.94 -8.75 -8.34
CA LEU A 293 3.50 -8.53 -8.43
C LEU A 293 2.93 -7.69 -7.27
N PRO A 294 3.37 -7.86 -6.00
CA PRO A 294 2.89 -7.03 -4.90
C PRO A 294 3.13 -5.53 -5.12
N LEU A 295 4.24 -5.14 -5.78
CA LEU A 295 4.60 -3.73 -5.99
C LEU A 295 3.54 -2.95 -6.78
N PHE A 296 2.71 -3.64 -7.57
CA PHE A 296 1.59 -3.00 -8.27
C PHE A 296 0.55 -2.42 -7.30
N SER A 297 0.34 -3.00 -6.12
CA SER A 297 -0.71 -2.55 -5.19
C SER A 297 -0.54 -1.08 -4.75
N PRO A 298 0.57 -0.67 -4.11
CA PRO A 298 0.76 0.72 -3.71
C PRO A 298 0.84 1.67 -4.91
N CYS A 299 1.37 1.22 -6.05
CA CYS A 299 1.45 2.01 -7.28
C CYS A 299 0.08 2.32 -7.88
N MET A 300 -0.77 1.30 -8.03
CA MET A 300 -2.13 1.46 -8.55
C MET A 300 -3.01 2.28 -7.61
N LEU A 301 -2.90 2.05 -6.29
CA LEU A 301 -3.72 2.76 -5.31
C LEU A 301 -3.26 4.20 -5.11
N GLY A 302 -1.95 4.46 -5.19
CA GLY A 302 -1.39 5.81 -5.23
C GLY A 302 -1.87 6.60 -6.45
N ASP A 303 -1.85 5.98 -7.65
CA ASP A 303 -2.37 6.59 -8.87
C ASP A 303 -3.87 6.90 -8.78
N GLN A 304 -4.67 5.99 -8.21
CA GLN A 304 -6.09 6.26 -7.97
C GLN A 304 -6.32 7.44 -7.01
N VAL A 305 -5.51 7.58 -5.95
CA VAL A 305 -5.60 8.71 -5.01
C VAL A 305 -5.29 10.01 -5.74
N HIS A 306 -4.24 10.04 -6.54
CA HIS A 306 -3.87 11.19 -7.34
C HIS A 306 -4.96 11.57 -8.36
N ASN A 307 -5.54 10.58 -9.04
CA ASN A 307 -6.63 10.80 -10.00
C ASN A 307 -7.89 11.41 -9.36
N GLU A 308 -8.23 11.05 -8.12
CA GLU A 308 -9.36 11.68 -7.42
C GLU A 308 -9.09 13.16 -7.08
N VAL A 309 -7.83 13.51 -6.75
CA VAL A 309 -7.44 14.92 -6.55
C VAL A 309 -7.43 15.69 -7.86
N ARG A 310 -6.98 15.07 -8.95
CA ARG A 310 -7.04 15.67 -10.28
C ARG A 310 -8.49 15.94 -10.69
N ARG A 311 -9.40 15.01 -10.46
CA ARG A 311 -10.83 15.20 -10.69
C ARG A 311 -11.37 16.38 -9.88
N LEU A 312 -10.98 16.53 -8.61
CA LEU A 312 -11.36 17.69 -7.79
C LEU A 312 -10.93 19.00 -8.45
N ARG A 313 -9.69 19.04 -8.95
CA ARG A 313 -9.12 20.21 -9.64
C ARG A 313 -9.90 20.54 -10.91
N GLU A 314 -10.22 19.54 -11.73
CA GLU A 314 -11.01 19.70 -12.96
C GLU A 314 -12.43 20.21 -12.68
N LEU A 315 -13.07 19.71 -11.61
CA LEU A 315 -14.39 20.18 -11.16
C LEU A 315 -14.34 21.65 -10.68
N LEU A 316 -13.32 22.02 -9.92
CA LEU A 316 -13.14 23.41 -9.45
C LEU A 316 -12.88 24.36 -10.62
N ALA A 317 -11.98 23.99 -11.54
CA ALA A 317 -11.61 24.81 -12.69
C ALA A 317 -12.79 25.03 -13.64
N SER A 318 -13.55 23.99 -13.96
CA SER A 318 -14.74 24.10 -14.84
C SER A 318 -15.79 25.05 -14.26
N ARG A 319 -16.09 24.94 -12.97
CA ARG A 319 -17.11 25.79 -12.31
C ARG A 319 -16.66 27.22 -12.07
N LEU A 320 -15.36 27.43 -11.84
CA LEU A 320 -14.79 28.78 -11.80
C LEU A 320 -14.87 29.47 -13.17
N TYR A 321 -14.69 28.72 -14.27
CA TYR A 321 -14.80 29.24 -15.63
C TYR A 321 -16.25 29.59 -16.00
N GLU A 322 -17.21 28.74 -15.64
CA GLU A 322 -18.65 28.96 -15.89
C GLU A 322 -19.25 30.15 -15.11
N ASN A 323 -18.51 30.75 -14.16
CA ASN A 323 -18.94 31.90 -13.34
C ASN A 323 -20.26 31.68 -12.56
N GLN A 324 -20.66 30.43 -12.31
CA GLN A 324 -21.92 30.06 -11.63
C GLN A 324 -21.87 30.20 -10.10
N LEU A 325 -20.79 30.77 -9.56
CA LEU A 325 -20.50 30.83 -8.13
C LEU A 325 -20.67 32.24 -7.56
N ASP A 326 -21.24 32.31 -6.36
CA ASP A 326 -21.30 33.54 -5.56
C ASP A 326 -19.89 34.10 -5.27
N LYS A 327 -19.81 35.40 -4.93
CA LYS A 327 -18.53 36.09 -4.73
C LYS A 327 -17.68 35.45 -3.62
N SER A 328 -18.31 34.98 -2.54
CA SER A 328 -17.62 34.30 -1.42
C SER A 328 -17.17 32.88 -1.78
N SER A 329 -18.01 32.10 -2.48
CA SER A 329 -17.66 30.74 -2.91
C SER A 329 -16.60 30.73 -4.02
N ARG A 330 -16.55 31.75 -4.89
CA ARG A 330 -15.45 31.96 -5.85
C ARG A 330 -14.10 32.13 -5.16
N GLY A 331 -14.04 32.92 -4.09
CA GLY A 331 -12.81 33.11 -3.32
C GLY A 331 -12.30 31.80 -2.74
N MET A 332 -13.19 31.03 -2.10
CA MET A 332 -12.85 29.71 -1.54
C MET A 332 -12.49 28.69 -2.62
N ALA A 333 -13.20 28.66 -3.76
CA ALA A 333 -12.88 27.77 -4.88
C ALA A 333 -11.50 28.04 -5.45
N ARG A 334 -11.09 29.30 -5.59
CA ARG A 334 -9.72 29.66 -6.03
C ARG A 334 -8.68 29.25 -4.99
N ALA A 335 -8.95 29.48 -3.70
CA ALA A 335 -8.05 29.08 -2.62
C ALA A 335 -7.86 27.55 -2.59
N LEU A 336 -8.96 26.80 -2.72
CA LEU A 336 -8.93 25.35 -2.77
C LEU A 336 -8.25 24.83 -4.04
N LEU A 337 -8.49 25.45 -5.20
CA LEU A 337 -7.80 25.11 -6.44
C LEU A 337 -6.27 25.27 -6.27
N ALA A 338 -5.82 26.42 -5.75
CA ALA A 338 -4.41 26.66 -5.46
C ALA A 338 -3.83 25.65 -4.44
N TRP A 339 -4.62 25.23 -3.45
CA TRP A 339 -4.23 24.15 -2.53
C TRP A 339 -4.10 22.80 -3.22
N THR A 340 -5.03 22.42 -4.10
CA THR A 340 -4.92 21.17 -4.86
C THR A 340 -3.75 21.19 -5.84
N GLU A 341 -3.37 22.36 -6.37
CA GLU A 341 -2.21 22.54 -7.26
C GLU A 341 -0.89 22.39 -6.51
N THR A 342 -0.80 22.99 -5.32
CA THR A 342 0.40 22.89 -4.48
C THR A 342 0.54 21.53 -3.77
N ARG A 343 -0.56 20.80 -3.58
CA ARG A 343 -0.60 19.49 -2.91
C ARG A 343 -1.46 18.50 -3.68
N ASP A 344 -0.91 17.98 -4.76
CA ASP A 344 -1.55 17.02 -5.67
C ASP A 344 -1.71 15.59 -5.11
N LEU A 345 -1.39 15.38 -3.82
CA LEU A 345 -1.33 14.09 -3.13
C LEU A 345 -0.58 13.02 -3.95
N SER A 346 0.30 13.45 -4.87
CA SER A 346 1.19 12.55 -5.59
C SER A 346 2.32 12.14 -4.66
N PHE A 347 2.74 10.89 -4.81
CA PHE A 347 3.77 10.33 -3.98
C PHE A 347 5.04 10.15 -4.79
N SER A 348 6.08 10.92 -4.47
CA SER A 348 7.41 10.71 -5.00
C SER A 348 8.40 10.24 -3.93
N LEU A 349 9.10 9.15 -4.25
CA LEU A 349 10.26 8.70 -3.51
C LEU A 349 11.45 9.58 -3.86
N LEU A 350 12.09 10.13 -2.83
CA LEU A 350 13.27 11.01 -2.95
C LEU A 350 13.14 12.18 -3.95
N ARG A 351 11.90 12.59 -4.32
CA ARG A 351 11.63 13.58 -5.38
C ARG A 351 12.13 13.18 -6.78
N MET A 352 12.41 11.89 -7.00
CA MET A 352 12.95 11.38 -8.26
C MET A 352 12.09 10.27 -8.87
N LEU A 353 11.45 9.45 -8.02
CA LEU A 353 10.66 8.30 -8.45
C LEU A 353 9.21 8.52 -8.06
N ASP A 354 8.40 8.92 -9.03
CA ASP A 354 6.96 8.98 -8.85
C ASP A 354 6.41 7.55 -8.71
N ILE A 355 5.68 7.29 -7.64
CA ILE A 355 4.96 6.03 -7.46
C ILE A 355 3.65 6.16 -8.20
N ASP A 356 3.73 5.78 -9.46
CA ASP A 356 2.60 5.64 -10.36
C ASP A 356 2.56 4.20 -10.90
N ILE A 357 1.52 3.91 -11.67
CA ILE A 357 1.40 2.59 -12.31
C ILE A 357 2.53 2.33 -13.32
N SER A 358 3.23 3.36 -13.79
CA SER A 358 4.35 3.22 -14.73
C SER A 358 5.60 2.63 -14.08
N LEU A 359 5.81 2.85 -12.78
CA LEU A 359 6.98 2.36 -12.05
C LEU A 359 7.18 0.84 -12.19
N PRO A 360 6.22 -0.04 -11.86
CA PRO A 360 6.42 -1.49 -12.04
C PRO A 360 6.64 -1.89 -13.50
N PHE A 361 6.07 -1.19 -14.48
CA PHE A 361 6.36 -1.45 -15.90
C PHE A 361 7.79 -1.05 -16.29
N LYS A 362 8.29 0.08 -15.78
CA LYS A 362 9.69 0.48 -15.96
C LYS A 362 10.64 -0.56 -15.37
N PHE A 363 10.30 -1.13 -14.21
CA PHE A 363 11.04 -2.25 -13.61
C PHE A 363 11.06 -3.49 -14.50
N VAL A 364 9.91 -3.91 -15.04
CA VAL A 364 9.84 -5.04 -15.98
C VAL A 364 10.66 -4.76 -17.24
N GLY A 365 10.57 -3.54 -17.79
CA GLY A 365 11.35 -3.14 -18.96
C GLY A 365 12.86 -3.24 -18.72
N LEU A 366 13.34 -2.66 -17.63
CA LEU A 366 14.75 -2.73 -17.24
C LEU A 366 15.21 -4.18 -17.02
N LEU A 367 14.35 -5.00 -16.42
CA LEU A 367 14.62 -6.42 -16.21
C LEU A 367 14.84 -7.18 -17.52
N VAL A 368 13.92 -7.00 -18.47
CA VAL A 368 14.00 -7.62 -19.80
C VAL A 368 15.26 -7.15 -20.53
N THR A 369 15.55 -5.85 -20.49
CA THR A 369 16.78 -5.29 -21.08
C THR A 369 18.03 -5.91 -20.45
N TYR A 370 18.07 -6.04 -19.12
CA TYR A 370 19.20 -6.67 -18.42
C TYR A 370 19.38 -8.14 -18.80
N LEU A 371 18.30 -8.91 -18.87
CA LEU A 371 18.32 -10.31 -19.31
C LEU A 371 18.84 -10.44 -20.75
N ILE A 372 18.37 -9.57 -21.66
CA ILE A 372 18.87 -9.54 -23.05
C ILE A 372 20.37 -9.28 -23.06
N ILE A 373 20.84 -8.26 -22.34
CA ILE A 373 22.26 -7.89 -22.28
C ILE A 373 23.11 -9.07 -21.77
N LEU A 374 22.69 -9.72 -20.68
CA LEU A 374 23.40 -10.89 -20.14
C LEU A 374 23.50 -12.04 -21.14
N LEU A 375 22.40 -12.35 -21.84
CA LEU A 375 22.37 -13.40 -22.86
C LEU A 375 23.24 -13.05 -24.08
N GLN A 376 23.34 -11.78 -24.46
CA GLN A 376 24.18 -11.35 -25.57
C GLN A 376 25.67 -11.40 -25.21
N PHE A 377 26.07 -10.97 -24.01
CA PHE A 377 27.47 -11.07 -23.57
C PHE A 377 27.96 -12.52 -23.47
N GLN A 378 27.06 -13.46 -23.16
CA GLN A 378 27.39 -14.88 -23.21
C GLN A 378 27.79 -15.34 -24.62
N LYS A 379 27.03 -14.97 -25.66
CA LYS A 379 27.37 -15.31 -27.06
C LYS A 379 28.73 -14.76 -27.50
N VAL A 380 29.23 -13.74 -26.81
CA VAL A 380 30.55 -13.16 -27.06
C VAL A 380 31.66 -13.90 -26.30
N ILE A 381 31.35 -14.48 -25.13
CA ILE A 381 32.32 -15.16 -24.26
C ILE A 381 32.44 -16.66 -24.59
N ASN A 382 31.34 -17.32 -24.96
CA ASN A 382 31.29 -18.69 -25.49
C ASN A 382 30.67 -18.64 -26.91
N PRO A 383 31.46 -18.32 -27.95
CA PRO A 383 30.97 -18.17 -29.32
C PRO A 383 30.50 -19.48 -29.96
#